data_AF-A0A0Q9GV42-F1
#
_entry.id   AF-A0A0Q9GV42-F1
#
_cell.length_a   1.000
_cell.length_b   1.000
_cell.length_c   1.000
_cell.angle_alpha   90.00
_cell.angle_beta   90.00
_cell.angle_gamma   90.00
#
_symmetry.space_group_name_H-M   'P 1'
#
loop_
_entity.id
_entity.type
_entity.pdbx_description
1 polymer ?
#
loop_
_entity_poly.entity_id
_entity_poly.type
_entity_poly.pdbx_seq_one_letter_code
_entity_poly.pdbx_strand_id
1 'polypeptide(L)' 'MQVAPIRSPLDMERAQSRLKALGGCKPGSIEEMESAALRNAIEHYSCITSPSGQEKRPIEGTPSSHA' A
#
# COMPACT_ATOMS: atom_id res chain seq x y z
N MET A 1 3.11 11.04 -11.98
CA MET A 1 3.62 9.69 -12.31
C MET A 1 2.63 8.66 -11.80
N GLN A 2 2.32 7.62 -12.57
CA GLN A 2 1.59 6.44 -12.08
C GLN A 2 2.63 5.39 -11.68
N VAL A 3 2.71 5.07 -10.39
CA VAL A 3 3.53 3.94 -9.91
C VAL A 3 2.69 2.68 -10.03
N ALA A 4 3.23 1.63 -10.67
CA ALA A 4 2.53 0.37 -10.81
C ALA A 4 2.25 -0.25 -9.42
N PRO A 5 1.06 -0.85 -9.21
CA PRO A 5 0.72 -1.45 -7.92
C PRO A 5 1.65 -2.63 -7.60
N ILE A 6 2.08 -2.73 -6.35
CA ILE A 6 2.88 -3.85 -5.83
C ILE A 6 1.98 -5.08 -5.73
N ARG A 7 2.37 -6.18 -6.37
CA ARG A 7 1.58 -7.43 -6.41
C ARG A 7 2.34 -8.64 -5.87
N SER A 8 3.62 -8.50 -5.59
CA SER A 8 4.48 -9.58 -5.11
C SER A 8 5.52 -9.06 -4.11
N PRO A 9 6.12 -9.95 -3.28
CA PRO A 9 7.22 -9.58 -2.40
C PRO A 9 8.41 -9.01 -3.17
N LEU A 10 8.67 -9.52 -4.39
CA LEU A 10 9.73 -9.02 -5.26
C LEU A 10 9.47 -7.57 -5.70
N ASP A 11 8.23 -7.21 -6.00
CA ASP A 11 7.86 -5.83 -6.33
C ASP A 11 8.06 -4.91 -5.11
N MET A 12 7.80 -5.43 -3.90
CA MET A 12 8.03 -4.69 -2.66
C MET A 12 9.52 -4.43 -2.42
N GLU A 13 10.39 -5.42 -2.62
CA GLU A 13 11.84 -5.23 -2.53
C GLU A 13 12.33 -4.19 -3.55
N ARG A 14 11.82 -4.25 -4.79
CA ARG A 14 12.13 -3.26 -5.83
C ARG A 14 11.68 -1.85 -5.44
N ALA A 15 10.46 -1.71 -4.92
CA ALA A 15 9.91 -0.44 -4.48
C ALA A 15 10.72 0.15 -3.32
N GLN A 16 11.11 -0.67 -2.34
CA GLN A 16 11.95 -0.25 -1.22
C GLN A 16 13.36 0.16 -1.68
N SER A 17 13.97 -0.62 -2.57
CA SER A 17 15.27 -0.27 -3.15
C SER A 17 15.22 1.05 -3.90
N ARG A 18 14.16 1.27 -4.69
CA ARG A 18 13.95 2.54 -5.42
C ARG A 18 13.74 3.71 -4.46
N LEU A 19 12.92 3.53 -3.43
CA LEU A 19 12.68 4.54 -2.42
C LEU A 19 13.98 4.95 -1.69
N LYS A 20 14.87 3.99 -1.42
CA LYS A 20 16.19 4.26 -0.83
C LYS A 20 17.11 5.01 -1.79
N ALA A 21 17.06 4.69 -3.09
CA ALA A 21 17.85 5.36 -4.12
C ALA A 21 17.42 6.81 -4.37
N LEU A 22 16.16 7.15 -4.11
CA LEU A 22 15.62 8.52 -4.22
C LEU A 22 16.13 9.47 -3.12
N GLY A 23 17.00 9.02 -2.21
CA GLY A 23 17.49 9.72 -1.00
C GLY A 23 17.45 11.25 -1.01
N GLY A 24 16.94 11.83 0.08
CA GLY A 24 16.98 13.28 0.33
C GLY A 24 16.39 14.13 -0.78
N CYS A 25 15.13 13.88 -1.17
CA CYS A 25 14.47 14.66 -2.22
C CYS A 25 14.30 16.13 -1.79
N LYS A 26 14.48 17.05 -2.74
CA LYS A 26 14.16 18.47 -2.54
C LYS A 26 12.63 18.66 -2.49
N PRO A 27 12.12 19.57 -1.64
CA PRO A 27 10.70 19.90 -1.62
C PRO A 27 10.20 20.34 -3.01
N GLY A 28 9.08 19.79 -3.47
CA GLY A 28 8.46 20.08 -4.76
C GLY A 28 9.15 19.42 -5.97
N SER A 29 10.13 18.55 -5.74
CA SER A 29 10.80 17.81 -6.81
C SER A 29 9.98 16.61 -7.30
N ILE A 30 10.27 16.14 -8.52
CA ILE A 30 9.61 14.96 -9.09
C ILE A 30 9.95 13.72 -8.24
N GLU A 31 11.16 13.68 -7.70
CA GLU A 31 11.65 12.64 -6.78
C GLU A 31 10.83 12.59 -5.49
N GLU A 32 10.39 13.75 -4.97
CA GLU A 32 9.49 13.78 -3.81
C GLU A 32 8.15 13.12 -4.16
N MET A 33 7.55 13.47 -5.30
CA MET A 33 6.29 12.89 -5.76
C MET A 33 6.42 11.37 -5.99
N GLU A 34 7.53 10.93 -6.59
CA GLU A 34 7.83 9.50 -6.80
C GLU A 34 8.00 8.79 -5.46
N SER A 35 8.72 9.39 -4.51
CA SER A 35 8.94 8.83 -3.17
C SER A 35 7.64 8.68 -2.38
N ALA A 36 6.73 9.67 -2.49
CA ALA A 36 5.42 9.63 -1.85
C ALA A 36 4.54 8.52 -2.45
N ALA A 37 4.53 8.39 -3.77
CA ALA A 37 3.78 7.34 -4.46
C ALA A 37 4.31 5.93 -4.12
N LEU A 38 5.64 5.75 -4.03
CA LEU A 38 6.25 4.48 -3.63
C LEU A 38 5.92 4.12 -2.18
N ARG A 39 5.96 5.08 -1.25
CA ARG A 39 5.57 4.86 0.15
C ARG A 39 4.13 4.38 0.27
N ASN A 40 3.21 5.03 -0.44
CA ASN A 40 1.80 4.65 -0.46
C ASN A 40 1.59 3.23 -1.02
N ALA A 41 2.28 2.88 -2.11
CA ALA A 41 2.19 1.54 -2.68
C ALA A 41 2.72 0.45 -1.73
N ILE A 42 3.83 0.73 -1.04
CA ILE A 42 4.42 -0.17 -0.04
C ILE A 42 3.48 -0.35 1.15
N GLU A 43 2.91 0.74 1.68
CA GLU A 43 1.95 0.70 2.79
C GLU A 43 0.71 -0.11 2.43
N HIS A 44 0.15 0.11 1.24
CA HIS A 44 -1.00 -0.64 0.76
C HIS A 44 -0.70 -2.15 0.66
N TYR A 45 0.43 -2.53 0.06
CA TYR A 45 0.82 -3.95 -0.03
C TYR A 45 1.03 -4.55 1.35
N SER A 46 1.75 -3.87 2.24
CA SER A 46 1.92 -4.30 3.63
C SER A 46 0.57 -4.47 4.34
N CYS A 47 -0.39 -3.59 4.12
CA CYS A 47 -1.72 -3.66 4.74
C CYS A 47 -2.50 -4.91 4.28
N ILE A 48 -2.44 -5.25 2.99
CA ILE A 48 -3.17 -6.41 2.44
C ILE A 48 -2.45 -7.74 2.66
N THR A 49 -1.12 -7.74 2.87
CA THR A 49 -0.34 -8.97 3.07
C THR A 49 0.08 -9.23 4.51
N SER A 50 -0.03 -8.25 5.42
CA SER A 50 0.29 -8.47 6.83
C SER A 50 -0.78 -9.36 7.48
N PRO A 51 -0.40 -10.50 8.10
CA PRO A 51 -1.34 -11.43 8.73
C PRO A 51 -1.97 -10.94 10.03
N SER A 52 -1.76 -9.67 10.42
CA SER A 52 -2.27 -9.11 11.66
C SER A 52 -3.10 -7.84 11.42
N GLY A 53 -4.43 -7.97 11.54
CA GLY A 53 -5.25 -6.86 12.02
C GLY A 53 -6.52 -6.51 11.28
N GLN A 54 -6.89 -7.18 10.19
CA GLN A 54 -8.26 -7.10 9.66
C GLN A 54 -8.96 -8.44 9.79
N GLU A 55 -9.25 -8.79 11.05
CA GLU A 55 -10.57 -9.28 11.42
C GLU A 55 -11.60 -8.23 10.93
N LYS A 56 -11.86 -8.20 9.62
CA LYS A 56 -13.18 -7.76 9.16
C LYS A 56 -14.09 -8.82 9.72
N ARG A 57 -14.70 -8.52 10.88
CA ARG A 57 -15.77 -9.33 11.44
C ARG A 57 -16.64 -9.79 10.27
N PRO A 58 -16.97 -11.09 10.15
CA PRO A 58 -18.07 -11.45 9.28
C PRO A 58 -19.23 -10.55 9.69
N ILE A 59 -19.83 -9.85 8.74
CA ILE A 59 -21.16 -9.30 8.97
C ILE A 59 -22.02 -10.50 9.32
N GLU A 60 -22.14 -10.70 10.63
CA GLU A 60 -22.96 -11.70 11.27
C GLU A 60 -24.35 -11.54 10.65
N GLY A 61 -24.84 -12.61 10.02
CA GLY A 61 -26.23 -12.69 9.62
C GLY A 61 -27.08 -12.31 10.83
N THR A 62 -28.12 -11.51 10.68
CA THR A 62 -29.52 -11.98 10.54
C THR A 62 -30.46 -10.79 10.81
N PRO A 63 -31.79 -10.89 10.58
CA PRO A 63 -32.53 -11.87 9.78
C PRO A 63 -33.47 -11.23 8.74
N SER A 64 -33.91 -12.07 7.81
CA SER A 64 -35.22 -11.94 7.16
C SER A 64 -36.33 -11.97 8.21
N SER A 65 -37.16 -10.92 8.31
CA SER A 65 -38.62 -11.01 8.58
C SER A 65 -39.33 -9.66 8.60
N HIS A 66 -40.47 -9.64 7.88
CA HIS A 66 -41.69 -8.84 8.06
C HIS A 66 -41.68 -7.32 7.76
N ALA A 67 -42.32 -6.97 6.65
CA ALA A 67 -43.61 -6.26 6.67
C ALA A 67 -44.46 -6.72 5.47
#